data_AF-A0A2K3LVK7-F1
#
_entry.id   AF-A0A2K3LVK7-F1
#
_cell.length_a   1.000
_cell.length_b   1.000
_cell.length_c   1.000
_cell.angle_alpha   90.00
_cell.angle_beta   90.00
_cell.angle_gamma   90.00
#
_symmetry.space_group_name_H-M   'P 1'
#
loop_
_entity.id
_entity.type
_entity.pdbx_description
1 polymer ?
#
loop_
_entity_poly.entity_id
_entity_poly.type
_entity_poly.pdbx_seq_one_letter_code
_entity_poly.pdbx_strand_id
1 'polypeptide(L)' 'GSLTTPPCTEGVIWNIIGKVRTLSKEQLKLLKAPLGLEFQHNARPLQPLNGRKIEKYYCHHNKRQGTKTSSTKYH' A
#
# COMPACT_ATOMS: atom_id res chain seq x y z
N GLY A 1 11.54 -4.21 -0.31
CA GLY A 1 11.26 -2.77 -0.45
C GLY A 1 12.10 -1.99 0.54
N SER A 2 11.86 -0.69 0.69
CA SER A 2 12.59 0.17 1.64
C SER A 2 11.65 0.97 2.54
N LEU A 3 12.20 1.62 3.56
CA LEU A 3 11.53 2.72 4.24
C LEU A 3 11.28 3.90 3.27
N THR A 4 10.22 4.67 3.54
CA THR A 4 9.87 5.88 2.76
C THR A 4 10.42 7.17 3.37
N THR A 5 11.10 7.06 4.51
CA THR A 5 11.83 8.14 5.19
C THR A 5 13.31 7.77 5.32
N PRO A 6 14.22 8.75 5.37
CA PRO A 6 15.63 8.49 5.66
C PRO A 6 15.80 7.65 6.93
N PRO A 7 16.75 6.69 6.98
CA PRO A 7 17.82 6.45 6.00
C PRO A 7 17.42 5.57 4.79
N CYS A 8 16.13 5.36 4.52
CA CYS A 8 15.66 4.59 3.36
C CYS A 8 16.16 3.14 3.33
N THR A 9 16.42 2.54 4.49
CA THR A 9 16.93 1.17 4.61
C THR A 9 16.04 0.16 3.87
N GLU A 10 16.67 -0.76 3.15
CA GLU A 10 16.02 -1.84 2.41
C GLU A 10 15.69 -3.04 3.32
N GLY A 11 15.10 -4.10 2.75
CA GLY A 11 14.66 -5.29 3.49
C GLY A 11 13.23 -5.24 4.02
N VAL A 12 12.47 -4.19 3.71
CA VAL A 12 11.05 -4.07 4.11
C VAL A 12 10.14 -4.87 3.19
N ILE A 13 9.35 -5.79 3.75
CA ILE A 13 8.27 -6.49 3.04
C ILE A 13 7.01 -5.60 3.10
N TRP A 14 6.46 -5.25 1.93
CA TRP A 14 5.28 -4.41 1.83
C TRP A 14 4.07 -5.23 1.41
N ASN A 15 3.02 -5.23 2.24
CA ASN A 15 1.72 -5.78 1.90
C ASN A 15 0.72 -4.64 1.72
N ILE A 16 0.28 -4.41 0.49
CA ILE A 16 -0.69 -3.34 0.18
C ILE A 16 -2.09 -3.96 0.08
N ILE A 17 -3.02 -3.46 0.90
CA ILE A 17 -4.42 -3.91 0.88
C ILE A 17 -5.11 -3.34 -0.36
N GLY A 18 -5.63 -4.21 -1.22
CA GLY A 18 -6.28 -3.81 -2.48
C GLY A 18 -7.64 -3.11 -2.33
N LYS A 19 -8.28 -3.19 -1.15
CA LYS A 19 -9.55 -2.52 -0.87
C LYS A 19 -9.29 -1.10 -0.34
N VAL A 20 -9.66 -0.09 -1.13
CA VAL A 20 -9.61 1.32 -0.72
C VAL A 20 -10.54 1.55 0.48
N ARG A 21 -10.05 2.30 1.46
CA ARG A 21 -10.80 2.73 2.64
C ARG A 21 -11.10 4.21 2.55
N THR A 22 -12.20 4.61 3.18
CA THR A 22 -12.65 6.00 3.24
C THR A 22 -12.12 6.68 4.49
N LEU A 23 -11.85 7.98 4.37
CA LEU A 23 -11.44 8.87 5.46
C LEU A 23 -12.25 10.16 5.33
N SER A 24 -12.75 10.72 6.43
CA SER A 24 -13.45 12.00 6.39
C SER A 24 -12.48 13.17 6.17
N LYS A 25 -12.99 14.29 5.64
CA LYS A 25 -12.19 15.51 5.46
C LYS A 25 -11.71 16.08 6.80
N GLU A 26 -12.52 15.95 7.85
CA GLU A 26 -12.18 16.40 9.21
C GLU A 26 -11.02 15.58 9.79
N GLN A 27 -11.05 14.25 9.64
CA GLN A 27 -9.95 13.38 10.05
C GLN A 27 -8.65 13.74 9.32
N LEU A 28 -8.74 13.97 8.00
CA LEU A 28 -7.57 14.41 7.22
C LEU A 28 -7.01 15.74 7.72
N LYS A 29 -7.88 16.70 8.07
CA LYS A 29 -7.47 18.00 8.62
C LYS A 29 -6.74 17.82 9.95
N LEU A 30 -7.24 16.98 10.85
CA LEU A 30 -6.61 16.72 12.15
C LEU A 30 -5.23 16.06 12.00
N LEU A 31 -5.06 15.15 11.03
CA LEU A 31 -3.76 14.54 10.75
C LEU A 31 -2.73 15.55 10.20
N LYS A 32 -3.18 16.55 9.43
CA LYS A 32 -2.30 17.56 8.81
C LYS A 32 -2.03 18.79 9.66
N ALA A 33 -2.96 19.16 10.55
CA ALA A 33 -2.86 20.36 11.38
C ALA A 33 -1.54 20.51 12.19
N PRO A 34 -0.95 19.44 12.76
CA PRO A 34 0.28 19.58 13.53
C PRO A 34 1.56 19.57 12.68
N LEU A 35 1.47 19.36 11.37
CA LEU A 35 2.64 19.24 10.50
C LEU A 35 3.18 20.64 10.11
N GLY A 36 4.51 20.77 10.03
CA GLY A 36 5.17 21.91 9.40
C GLY A 36 4.76 22.06 7.93
N LEU A 37 4.92 23.27 7.37
CA LEU A 37 4.54 23.58 5.98
C LEU A 37 5.24 22.65 4.98
N GLU A 38 6.50 22.33 5.25
CA GLU A 38 7.36 21.42 4.49
C GLU A 38 6.87 19.96 4.48
N PHE A 39 6.00 19.58 5.42
CA PHE A 39 5.48 18.21 5.56
C PHE A 39 4.01 18.06 5.17
N GLN A 40 3.36 19.12 4.65
CA GLN A 40 1.97 19.02 4.19
C GLN A 40 1.77 18.04 3.01
N HIS A 41 2.87 17.78 2.28
CA HIS A 41 2.98 16.84 1.17
C HIS A 41 4.12 15.83 1.42
N ASN A 42 4.05 15.12 2.54
CA ASN A 42 5.08 14.18 2.99
C ASN A 42 5.10 12.81 2.28
N ALA A 43 4.42 12.65 1.13
CA ALA A 43 4.45 11.41 0.37
C ALA A 43 5.74 11.35 -0.48
N ARG A 44 6.59 10.35 -0.21
CA ARG A 44 7.78 10.08 -1.05
C ARG A 44 7.33 9.80 -2.51
N PRO A 45 8.00 10.39 -3.53
CA PRO A 45 7.69 10.13 -4.94
C PRO A 45 7.83 8.65 -5.32
N LEU A 46 7.12 8.24 -6.37
CA LEU A 46 7.22 6.88 -6.91
C LEU A 46 8.67 6.54 -7.25
N GLN A 47 9.08 5.32 -6.91
CA GLN A 47 10.42 4.80 -7.15
C GLN A 47 10.36 3.69 -8.20
N PRO A 48 11.39 3.55 -9.05
CA PRO A 48 11.39 2.55 -10.11
C PRO A 48 11.36 1.12 -9.54
N LEU A 49 10.76 0.19 -10.30
CA LEU A 49 10.60 -1.19 -9.84
C LEU A 49 11.91 -1.98 -9.86
N ASN A 50 12.87 -1.62 -10.72
CA ASN A 50 14.19 -2.24 -10.83
C ASN A 50 14.12 -3.78 -10.94
N GLY A 51 13.14 -4.31 -11.69
CA GLY A 51 12.96 -5.75 -11.89
C GLY A 51 12.40 -6.53 -10.67
N ARG A 52 12.03 -5.85 -9.57
CA ARG A 52 11.34 -6.49 -8.44
C ARG A 52 10.00 -7.08 -8.89
N LYS A 53 9.72 -8.32 -8.51
CA LYS A 53 8.43 -8.97 -8.78
C LYS A 53 7.37 -8.51 -7.78
N ILE A 54 6.15 -8.28 -8.26
CA ILE A 54 4.99 -7.96 -7.42
C ILE A 54 4.00 -9.12 -7.52
N GLU A 55 3.56 -9.60 -6.36
CA GLU A 55 2.53 -10.64 -6.28
C GLU A 55 1.23 -10.02 -5.80
N LYS A 56 0.12 -10.45 -6.39
CA LYS A 56 -1.22 -10.02 -6.00
C LYS A 56 -2.05 -11.21 -5.57
N TYR A 57 -2.48 -11.17 -4.32
CA TYR A 57 -3.34 -12.18 -3.71
C TYR A 57 -4.80 -11.71 -3.78
N TYR A 58 -5.66 -12.54 -4.37
CA TYR A 58 -7.10 -12.32 -4.36
C TYR A 58 -7.71 -13.16 -3.25
N CYS A 59 -8.42 -12.52 -2.33
CA CYS A 59 -9.26 -13.27 -1.41
C CYS A 59 -10.45 -13.80 -2.22
N HIS A 60 -10.48 -15.11 -2.46
CA HIS A 60 -11.66 -15.76 -3.00
C HIS A 60 -12.78 -15.63 -1.95
N HIS A 61 -13.74 -14.74 -2.21
CA HIS A 61 -15.01 -14.80 -1.51
C HIS A 61 -15.70 -16.11 -1.90
N ASN A 62 -15.46 -17.18 -1.12
CA ASN A 62 -16.30 -18.36 -1.13
C ASN A 62 -17.71 -17.94 -0.71
N LYS A 63 -18.54 -17.49 -1.67
CA LYS A 63 -19.95 -17.89 -1.60
C LYS A 63 -19.91 -19.41 -1.60
N ARG A 64 -20.52 -20.03 -0.60
CA ARG A 64 -20.68 -21.49 -0.53
C ARG A 64 -21.12 -22.01 -1.90
N GLN A 65 -20.18 -22.56 -2.65
CA GLN A 65 -20.34 -23.55 -3.71
C GLN A 65 -18.92 -23.91 -4.18
N GLY A 66 -18.65 -25.21 -4.22
CA GLY A 66 -17.31 -25.77 -4.20
C GLY A 66 -16.47 -25.54 -5.46
N THR A 67 -15.27 -26.12 -5.36
CA THR A 67 -14.16 -26.20 -6.33
C THR A 67 -13.08 -25.12 -6.21
N LYS A 68 -11.87 -25.62 -5.94
CA LYS A 68 -10.62 -24.91 -5.64
C LYS A 68 -9.95 -24.51 -6.94
N THR A 69 -9.50 -23.26 -7.05
CA THR A 69 -8.24 -22.88 -7.73
C THR A 69 -7.89 -21.45 -7.35
N SER A 70 -6.81 -21.28 -6.57
CA SER A 70 -6.19 -19.98 -6.36
C SER A 70 -5.42 -19.62 -7.62
N SER A 71 -5.87 -18.59 -8.36
CA SER A 71 -5.15 -18.10 -9.55
C SER A 71 -4.20 -16.99 -9.13
N THR A 72 -2.90 -17.30 -9.10
CA THR A 72 -1.83 -16.31 -9.00
C THR A 72 -1.65 -15.65 -10.36
N LYS A 73 -1.96 -14.37 -10.49
CA LYS A 73 -1.57 -13.56 -11.66
C LYS A 73 -0.35 -12.71 -11.30
N TYR A 74 0.71 -12.87 -12.07
CA TYR A 74 1.90 -12.03 -12.02
C TYR A 74 1.70 -10.81 -12.93
N HIS A 75 2.11 -9.64 -12.47
CA HIS A 75 2.22 -8.42 -13.27
C HIS A 75 3.66 -7.91 -13.20
#